data_AF-A0A258Q4B4-F1
#
_entry.id   AF-A0A258Q4B4-F1
#
_cell.length_a   1.000
_cell.length_b   1.000
_cell.length_c   1.000
_cell.angle_alpha   90.00
_cell.angle_beta   90.00
_cell.angle_gamma   90.00
#
_symmetry.space_group_name_H-M   'P 1'
#
loop_
_entity.id
_entity.type
_entity.pdbx_description
1 polymer ?
#
loop_
_entity_poly.entity_id
_entity_poly.type
_entity_poly.pdbx_seq_one_letter_code
_entity_poly.pdbx_strand_id
1 'polypeptide(L)'
;MLNIQPFALVCAKPIAFKRKSITIAIACLMSHSVLAAEPNTVDLDNIPVTGNPLGVSSDELVVPVSVLNGRELSLRREGTLGETLNGIPGVTATQFGPNASRPIIRGLDAERVRIMQNGIGILDA
;
A
#
# COMPACT_ATOMS: atom_id res chain seq x y z
N MET A 1 29.86 8.93 23.49
CA MET A 1 29.60 8.26 24.78
C MET A 1 28.63 7.11 24.52
N LEU A 2 29.02 5.87 24.90
CA LEU A 2 28.31 4.55 24.85
C LEU A 2 27.87 4.05 23.46
N ASN A 3 28.43 3.02 22.81
CA ASN A 3 28.98 1.70 23.16
C ASN A 3 27.94 0.61 23.52
N ILE A 4 28.07 -0.56 22.85
CA ILE A 4 27.63 -1.94 23.22
C ILE A 4 26.12 -2.24 23.08
N GLN A 5 25.57 -3.38 22.60
CA GLN A 5 25.92 -4.67 21.97
C GLN A 5 24.55 -5.33 21.61
N PRO A 6 24.46 -6.36 20.75
CA PRO A 6 23.21 -6.97 20.32
C PRO A 6 22.60 -7.93 21.36
N PHE A 7 21.28 -8.08 21.29
CA PHE A 7 20.44 -8.98 22.09
C PHE A 7 20.85 -10.45 21.86
N ALA A 8 21.84 -10.90 22.61
CA ALA A 8 22.21 -12.30 22.75
C ALA A 8 21.19 -13.00 23.67
N LEU A 9 20.25 -13.73 23.09
CA LEU A 9 19.38 -14.65 23.82
C LEU A 9 19.49 -16.04 23.20
N VAL A 10 20.55 -16.76 23.58
CA VAL A 10 20.54 -18.23 23.55
C VAL A 10 21.09 -18.71 24.89
N CYS A 11 20.16 -18.96 25.80
CA CYS A 11 20.38 -19.64 27.06
C CYS A 11 20.57 -21.14 26.77
N ALA A 12 21.81 -21.57 26.53
CA ALA A 12 22.16 -22.98 26.41
C ALA A 12 22.82 -23.47 27.72
N LYS A 13 22.05 -24.24 28.49
CA LYS A 13 22.44 -24.93 29.72
C LYS A 13 23.61 -25.89 29.45
N PRO A 14 24.69 -25.93 30.26
CA PRO A 14 25.80 -26.83 30.02
C PRO A 14 25.49 -28.24 30.56
N ILE A 15 25.27 -29.21 29.67
CA ILE A 15 25.23 -30.63 30.00
C ILE A 15 26.66 -31.17 29.94
N ALA A 16 27.18 -31.58 31.09
CA ALA A 16 28.49 -32.17 31.26
C ALA A 16 28.59 -33.51 30.51
N PHE A 17 29.42 -33.59 29.47
CA PHE A 17 29.62 -34.83 28.70
C PHE A 17 31.10 -35.25 28.72
N LYS A 18 31.43 -36.18 29.62
CA LYS A 18 32.72 -36.88 29.68
C LYS A 18 32.84 -37.85 28.50
N ARG A 19 33.99 -37.79 27.82
CA ARG A 19 34.59 -38.83 26.96
C ARG A 19 33.79 -39.29 25.73
N LYS A 20 34.12 -38.72 24.57
CA LYS A 20 34.71 -39.41 23.39
C LYS A 20 34.81 -38.39 22.24
N SER A 21 35.92 -37.66 22.21
CA SER A 21 36.15 -36.47 21.36
C SER A 21 36.39 -36.77 19.86
N ILE A 22 36.24 -38.01 19.40
CA ILE A 22 36.73 -38.41 18.06
C ILE A 22 35.58 -38.58 17.04
N THR A 23 34.33 -38.76 17.47
CA THR A 23 33.22 -39.03 16.55
C THR A 23 32.45 -37.78 16.08
N ILE A 24 32.66 -36.61 16.70
CA ILE A 24 31.93 -35.37 16.34
C ILE A 24 32.56 -34.66 15.12
N ALA A 25 33.86 -34.85 14.85
CA ALA A 25 34.54 -34.17 13.76
C ALA A 25 34.12 -34.66 12.36
N ILE A 26 33.73 -35.93 12.23
CA ILE A 26 33.43 -36.54 10.92
C ILE A 26 32.03 -36.17 10.41
N ALA A 27 31.11 -35.76 11.29
CA ALA A 27 29.76 -35.35 10.91
C ALA A 27 29.70 -33.94 10.28
N CYS A 28 30.72 -33.09 10.44
CA CYS A 28 30.72 -31.73 9.90
C CYS A 28 30.99 -31.65 8.39
N LEU A 29 31.54 -32.69 7.77
CA LEU A 29 31.97 -32.67 6.35
C LEU A 29 30.84 -32.87 5.33
N MET A 30 29.59 -33.13 5.76
CA MET A 30 28.43 -33.31 4.88
C MET A 30 27.53 -32.06 4.79
N SER A 31 27.98 -30.91 5.31
CA SER A 31 27.24 -29.65 5.27
C SER A 31 27.27 -29.05 3.86
N HIS A 32 26.27 -29.36 3.05
CA HIS A 32 26.04 -28.69 1.78
C HIS A 32 25.58 -27.25 2.08
N SER A 33 26.36 -26.25 1.67
CA SER A 33 25.98 -24.84 1.76
C SER A 33 24.84 -24.58 0.78
N VAL A 34 23.62 -24.34 1.27
CA VAL A 34 22.53 -23.83 0.44
C VAL A 34 22.80 -22.35 0.19
N LEU A 35 22.96 -21.97 -1.08
CA LEU A 35 23.11 -20.57 -1.48
C LEU A 35 21.70 -19.98 -1.55
N ALA A 36 21.34 -19.17 -0.55
CA ALA A 36 20.10 -18.41 -0.58
C ALA A 36 20.21 -17.34 -1.68
N ALA A 37 19.40 -17.45 -2.73
CA ALA A 37 19.26 -16.40 -3.73
C ALA A 37 18.64 -15.17 -3.07
N GLU A 38 19.26 -14.01 -3.29
CA GLU A 38 18.85 -12.73 -2.72
C GLU A 38 17.41 -12.42 -3.14
N PRO A 39 16.54 -11.93 -2.23
CA PRO A 39 15.20 -11.51 -2.60
C PRO A 39 15.32 -10.26 -3.47
N ASN A 40 15.16 -10.43 -4.79
CA ASN A 40 15.01 -9.32 -5.73
C ASN A 40 13.69 -8.60 -5.42
N THR A 41 13.73 -7.65 -4.49
CA THR A 41 12.64 -6.70 -4.26
C THR A 41 12.67 -5.71 -5.42
N VAL A 42 11.79 -5.93 -6.39
CA VAL A 42 11.56 -4.98 -7.48
C VAL A 42 10.96 -3.72 -6.85
N ASP A 43 11.80 -2.71 -6.65
CA ASP A 43 11.38 -1.38 -6.22
C ASP A 43 10.76 -0.69 -7.45
N LEU A 44 9.43 -0.71 -7.50
CA LEU A 44 8.67 -0.07 -8.56
C LEU A 44 8.52 1.41 -8.22
N ASP A 45 9.02 2.28 -9.10
CA ASP A 45 8.76 3.70 -8.99
C ASP A 45 7.26 3.97 -9.00
N ASN A 46 6.79 4.74 -8.00
CA ASN A 46 5.41 5.16 -7.93
C ASN A 46 5.13 6.13 -9.09
N ILE A 47 4.28 5.72 -10.04
CA ILE A 47 3.87 6.55 -11.18
C ILE A 47 2.62 7.34 -10.77
N PRO A 48 2.72 8.66 -10.48
CA PRO A 48 1.56 9.46 -10.15
C PRO A 48 0.72 9.69 -11.40
N VAL A 49 -0.43 9.01 -11.50
CA VAL A 49 -1.38 9.23 -12.58
C VAL A 49 -2.37 10.31 -12.15
N THR A 50 -2.10 11.56 -12.52
CA THR A 50 -2.97 12.72 -12.22
C THR A 50 -3.80 13.14 -13.44
N GLY A 51 -5.02 13.60 -13.19
CA GLY A 51 -5.90 14.19 -14.20
C GLY A 51 -5.72 15.69 -14.39
N ASN A 52 -4.82 16.34 -13.64
CA ASN A 52 -4.55 17.78 -13.76
C ASN A 52 -3.49 18.03 -14.86
N PRO A 53 -3.86 18.66 -16.00
CA PRO A 53 -2.92 18.95 -17.08
C PRO A 53 -1.93 20.09 -16.74
N LEU A 54 -2.15 20.83 -15.64
CA LEU A 54 -1.34 21.99 -15.28
C LEU A 54 -0.12 21.66 -14.40
N GLY A 55 0.05 20.41 -13.96
CA GLY A 55 1.22 19.97 -13.19
C GLY A 55 1.40 20.62 -11.80
N VAL A 56 0.51 21.55 -11.42
CA VAL A 56 0.52 22.22 -10.13
C VAL A 56 -0.01 21.28 -9.03
N SER A 57 0.68 21.30 -7.88
CA SER A 57 0.27 20.54 -6.69
C SER A 57 -1.07 21.09 -6.16
N SER A 58 -1.83 20.25 -5.46
CA SER A 58 -3.15 20.60 -4.94
C SER A 58 -3.16 21.87 -4.06
N ASP A 59 -2.02 22.24 -3.48
CA ASP A 59 -1.84 23.43 -2.64
C ASP A 59 -1.74 24.75 -3.44
N GLU A 60 -1.39 24.71 -4.73
CA GLU A 60 -1.24 25.90 -5.58
C GLU A 60 -2.52 26.22 -6.38
N LEU A 61 -3.53 25.35 -6.30
CA LEU A 61 -4.80 25.53 -7.00
C LEU A 61 -5.75 26.43 -6.20
N VAL A 62 -6.20 27.54 -6.80
CA VAL A 62 -7.26 28.41 -6.23
C VAL A 62 -8.61 27.68 -6.13
N VAL A 63 -8.77 26.58 -6.88
CA VAL A 63 -9.99 25.75 -6.87
C VAL A 63 -9.85 24.67 -5.80
N PRO A 64 -10.86 24.45 -4.95
CA PRO A 64 -10.82 23.40 -3.92
C PRO A 64 -10.69 21.99 -4.55
N VAL A 65 -9.63 21.27 -4.17
CA VAL A 65 -9.35 19.87 -4.56
C VAL A 65 -9.35 18.99 -3.30
N SER A 66 -10.09 17.87 -3.34
CA SER A 66 -10.06 16.85 -2.30
C SER A 66 -9.41 15.58 -2.82
N VAL A 67 -8.36 15.09 -2.17
CA VAL A 67 -7.65 13.86 -2.56
C VAL A 67 -7.87 12.80 -1.48
N LEU A 68 -8.34 11.62 -1.90
CA LEU A 68 -8.47 10.44 -1.04
C LEU A 68 -7.38 9.43 -1.44
N ASN A 69 -6.48 9.06 -0.53
CA ASN A 69 -5.39 8.13 -0.84
C ASN A 69 -5.11 7.11 0.28
N GLY A 70 -4.33 6.08 -0.07
CA GLY A 70 -3.77 5.10 0.86
C GLY A 70 -4.78 4.54 1.86
N ARG A 71 -4.53 4.83 3.15
CA ARG A 71 -5.32 4.33 4.27
C ARG A 71 -6.72 4.93 4.34
N GLU A 72 -6.90 6.20 4.04
CA GLU A 72 -8.23 6.83 4.08
C GLU A 72 -9.15 6.25 3.00
N LEU A 73 -8.61 6.07 1.80
CA LEU A 73 -9.34 5.39 0.72
C LEU A 73 -9.66 3.95 1.10
N SER A 74 -8.74 3.22 1.76
CA SER A 74 -9.03 1.85 2.19
C SER A 74 -10.12 1.74 3.24
N LEU A 75 -10.24 2.74 4.12
CA LEU A 75 -11.26 2.75 5.18
C LEU A 75 -12.63 3.19 4.68
N ARG A 76 -12.68 4.07 3.67
CA ARG A 76 -13.93 4.62 3.11
C ARG A 76 -14.39 3.91 1.84
N ARG A 77 -13.64 2.92 1.34
CA ARG A 77 -14.00 2.19 0.13
C ARG A 77 -15.26 1.38 0.36
N GLU A 78 -16.27 1.70 -0.42
CA GLU A 78 -17.58 1.08 -0.37
C GLU A 78 -17.89 0.40 -1.70
N GLY A 79 -19.07 -0.23 -1.80
CA GLY A 79 -19.46 -0.99 -3.00
C GLY A 79 -19.59 -0.14 -4.28
N THR A 80 -19.72 1.18 -4.14
CA THR A 80 -19.86 2.11 -5.27
C THR A 80 -18.99 3.36 -5.10
N LEU A 81 -18.71 4.04 -6.21
CA LEU A 81 -17.94 5.30 -6.20
C LEU A 81 -18.67 6.42 -5.45
N GLY A 82 -20.00 6.49 -5.60
CA GLY A 82 -20.82 7.48 -4.91
C GLY A 82 -20.73 7.31 -3.40
N GLU A 83 -20.83 6.07 -2.92
CA GLU A 83 -20.73 5.78 -1.49
C GLU A 83 -19.31 6.04 -0.94
N THR A 84 -18.28 5.71 -1.71
CA THR A 84 -16.89 5.97 -1.32
C THR A 84 -16.59 7.47 -1.18
N LEU A 85 -17.28 8.32 -1.97
CA LEU A 85 -17.13 9.77 -1.94
C LEU A 85 -18.12 10.46 -0.98
N ASN A 86 -19.03 9.71 -0.36
CA ASN A 86 -19.95 10.26 0.64
C ASN A 86 -19.15 10.80 1.83
N GLY A 87 -19.38 12.07 2.17
CA GLY A 87 -18.66 12.77 3.24
C GLY A 87 -17.65 13.82 2.73
N ILE A 88 -17.38 13.89 1.43
CA ILE A 88 -16.68 15.04 0.85
C ILE A 88 -17.65 16.22 0.75
N PRO A 89 -17.31 17.42 1.27
CA PRO A 89 -18.21 18.56 1.27
C PRO A 89 -18.54 19.01 -0.16
N GLY A 90 -19.84 19.15 -0.45
CA GLY A 90 -20.33 19.53 -1.76
C GLY A 90 -20.33 18.39 -2.79
N VAL A 91 -20.07 17.16 -2.36
CA VAL A 91 -20.27 15.95 -3.16
C VAL A 91 -21.44 15.18 -2.57
N THR A 92 -22.40 14.82 -3.42
CA THR A 92 -23.48 13.88 -3.11
C THR A 92 -23.52 12.82 -4.19
N ALA A 93 -24.31 11.76 -4.04
CA ALA A 93 -24.46 10.74 -5.08
C ALA A 93 -25.92 10.33 -5.24
N THR A 94 -26.32 10.00 -6.47
CA THR A 94 -27.58 9.32 -6.74
C THR A 94 -27.37 7.81 -6.69
N GLN A 95 -28.29 7.09 -6.05
CA GLN A 95 -28.29 5.63 -5.99
C GLN A 95 -29.24 5.06 -7.04
N PHE A 96 -28.72 4.32 -8.01
CA PHE A 96 -29.51 3.62 -9.05
C PHE A 96 -29.66 2.12 -8.78
N GLY A 97 -28.84 1.56 -7.90
CA GLY A 97 -28.89 0.15 -7.50
C GLY A 97 -27.70 -0.21 -6.62
N PRO A 98 -27.63 -1.44 -6.09
CA PRO A 98 -26.60 -1.85 -5.12
C PRO A 98 -25.15 -1.67 -5.62
N ASN A 99 -24.94 -1.63 -6.94
CA ASN A 99 -23.63 -1.43 -7.57
C ASN A 99 -23.61 -0.28 -8.60
N ALA A 100 -24.62 0.60 -8.59
CA ALA A 100 -24.75 1.68 -9.58
C ALA A 100 -25.04 3.01 -8.86
N SER A 101 -24.08 3.93 -8.93
CA SER A 101 -24.17 5.24 -8.28
C SER A 101 -23.49 6.30 -9.11
N ARG A 102 -24.10 7.49 -9.23
CA ARG A 102 -23.50 8.62 -9.95
C ARG A 102 -23.19 9.77 -8.99
N PRO A 103 -21.94 10.26 -8.91
CA PRO A 103 -21.60 11.39 -8.07
C PRO A 103 -22.12 12.71 -8.66
N ILE A 104 -22.56 13.60 -7.79
CA ILE A 104 -23.05 14.95 -8.06
C ILE A 104 -22.11 15.93 -7.33
N ILE A 105 -21.56 16.90 -8.05
CA ILE A 105 -20.66 17.90 -7.47
C ILE A 105 -21.38 19.25 -7.47
N ARG A 106 -21.70 19.78 -6.29
CA ARG A 106 -22.40 21.06 -6.10
C ARG A 106 -23.70 21.17 -6.93
N GLY A 107 -24.44 20.06 -7.04
CA GLY A 107 -25.67 19.98 -7.83
C GLY A 107 -25.47 19.75 -9.34
N LEU A 108 -24.23 19.58 -9.80
CA LEU A 108 -23.91 19.19 -11.18
C LEU A 108 -23.79 17.67 -11.30
N ASP A 109 -24.40 17.10 -12.33
CA ASP A 109 -24.31 15.67 -12.65
C ASP A 109 -24.05 15.45 -14.17
N ALA A 110 -24.04 14.18 -14.59
CA ALA A 110 -23.92 13.74 -15.99
C ALA A 110 -22.68 14.32 -16.70
N GLU A 111 -22.86 14.86 -17.90
CA GLU A 111 -21.80 15.43 -18.76
C GLU A 111 -20.95 16.50 -18.05
N ARG A 112 -21.50 17.16 -17.02
CA ARG A 112 -20.78 18.21 -16.29
C ARG A 112 -19.77 17.65 -15.29
N VAL A 113 -19.86 16.36 -14.96
CA VAL A 113 -18.97 15.66 -14.04
C VAL A 113 -18.30 14.52 -14.79
N ARG A 114 -17.00 14.70 -15.07
CA ARG A 114 -16.20 13.69 -15.78
C ARG A 114 -15.49 12.78 -14.79
N ILE A 115 -15.72 11.48 -14.90
CA ILE A 115 -14.99 10.49 -14.12
C ILE A 115 -13.79 10.03 -14.92
N MET A 116 -12.64 9.93 -14.25
CA MET A 116 -11.38 9.52 -14.86
C MET A 116 -10.80 8.34 -14.11
N GLN A 117 -10.37 7.33 -14.84
CA GLN A 117 -9.55 6.25 -14.32
C GLN A 117 -8.19 6.34 -14.99
N ASN A 118 -7.12 6.45 -14.19
CA ASN A 118 -5.74 6.53 -14.68
C ASN A 118 -5.55 7.59 -15.80
N GLY A 119 -6.14 8.78 -15.64
CA GLY A 119 -6.00 9.85 -16.63
C GLY A 119 -6.93 9.74 -17.84
N ILE A 120 -7.69 8.65 -17.97
CA ILE A 120 -8.59 8.39 -19.10
C ILE A 120 -10.03 8.58 -18.65
N GLY A 121 -10.85 9.29 -19.44
CA GLY A 121 -12.27 9.44 -19.17
C GLY A 121 -13.01 8.11 -19.33
N ILE A 122 -13.80 7.72 -18.33
CA ILE A 122 -14.74 6.60 -18.45
C ILE A 122 -16.11 7.14 -18.83
N LEU A 123 -16.76 6.48 -19.79
CA LEU A 123 -18.03 6.93 -20.39
C LEU A 123 -19.24 6.16 -19.86
N ASP A 124 -19.15 5.58 -18.67
CA ASP A 124 -20.28 5.10 -17.88
C ASP A 124 -19.77 4.60 -16.52
N ALA A 125 -20.33 5.14 -15.45
CA ALA A 125 -20.28 4.59 -14.09
C ALA A 125 -21.55 5.02 -13.35
#